data_AF-A0A847Q7J3-F1
#
_entry.id   AF-A0A847Q7J3-F1
#
_cell.length_a   1.000
_cell.length_b   1.000
_cell.length_c   1.000
_cell.angle_alpha   90.00
_cell.angle_beta   90.00
_cell.angle_gamma   90.00
#
_symmetry.space_group_name_H-M   'P 1'
#
loop_
_entity.id
_entity.type
_entity.pdbx_description
1 polymer ?
#
loop_
_entity_poly.entity_id
_entity_poly.type
_entity_poly.pdbx_seq_one_letter_code
_entity_poly.pdbx_strand_id
1 'polypeptide(L)'
;MSLSKLRLDYFTLNRTTHYVHVKTKDERIKLINLLIKKGYSFTQTSWADYESCIETRFPLSIDTKNKTIGHMGNVTCAACAATSRVILTIDDFLNHYFNNTKIY
;
A
#
# COMPACT_ATOMS: atom_id res chain seq x y z
N MET A 1 -3.96 29.09 -12.60
CA MET A 1 -4.49 27.77 -12.17
C MET A 1 -4.85 27.89 -10.69
N SER A 2 -6.12 27.70 -10.28
CA SER A 2 -6.47 27.87 -8.86
C SER A 2 -6.02 26.65 -8.05
N LEU A 3 -5.50 26.88 -6.84
CA LEU A 3 -5.14 25.83 -5.88
C LEU A 3 -6.29 24.83 -5.62
N SER A 4 -7.54 25.26 -5.81
CA SER A 4 -8.72 24.39 -5.69
C SER A 4 -8.81 23.30 -6.76
N LYS A 5 -8.37 23.55 -8.00
CA LYS A 5 -8.33 22.52 -9.06
C LYS A 5 -7.23 21.49 -8.81
N LEU A 6 -6.04 21.92 -8.37
CA LEU A 6 -4.98 21.00 -7.96
C LEU A 6 -5.38 20.15 -6.75
N ARG A 7 -6.14 20.71 -5.79
CA ARG A 7 -6.72 19.94 -4.67
C ARG A 7 -7.77 18.94 -5.13
N LEU A 8 -8.67 19.33 -6.04
CA LEU A 8 -9.66 18.40 -6.60
C LEU A 8 -8.98 17.28 -7.39
N ASP A 9 -8.02 17.62 -8.26
CA ASP A 9 -7.21 16.67 -9.01
C ASP A 9 -6.45 15.73 -8.06
N TYR A 10 -5.92 16.24 -6.95
CA TYR A 10 -5.25 15.47 -5.88
C TYR A 10 -6.18 14.47 -5.18
N PHE A 11 -7.48 14.77 -5.06
CA PHE A 11 -8.46 13.82 -4.51
C PHE A 11 -8.98 12.81 -5.55
N THR A 12 -8.92 13.13 -6.84
CA THR A 12 -9.25 12.22 -7.96
C THR A 12 -8.07 11.34 -8.39
N LEU A 13 -6.82 11.75 -8.13
CA LEU A 13 -5.61 10.96 -8.43
C LEU A 13 -5.42 9.84 -7.39
N ASN A 14 -5.99 8.68 -7.70
CA ASN A 14 -5.69 7.36 -7.12
C ASN A 14 -6.06 7.11 -5.64
N ARG A 15 -7.37 7.11 -5.35
CA ARG A 15 -7.91 6.58 -4.07
C ARG A 15 -7.81 5.05 -3.89
N THR A 16 -7.24 4.32 -4.85
CA THR A 16 -7.23 2.85 -4.82
C THR A 16 -5.93 2.28 -4.29
N THR A 17 -4.83 3.04 -4.34
CA THR A 17 -3.54 2.62 -3.81
C THR A 17 -3.37 3.10 -2.37
N HIS A 18 -3.15 2.16 -1.47
CA HIS A 18 -2.94 2.42 -0.04
C HIS A 18 -1.54 2.00 0.36
N TYR A 19 -0.93 2.77 1.25
CA TYR A 19 0.37 2.45 1.79
C TYR A 19 0.21 1.89 3.20
N VAL A 20 0.70 0.68 3.41
CA VAL A 20 0.58 -0.03 4.70
C VAL A 20 1.95 -0.16 5.33
N HIS A 21 2.11 0.40 6.52
CA HIS A 21 3.30 0.21 7.32
C HIS A 21 3.27 -1.19 7.93
N VAL A 22 4.37 -1.91 7.77
CA VAL A 22 4.55 -3.25 8.32
C VAL A 22 5.87 -3.27 9.07
N LYS A 23 5.83 -3.62 10.37
CA LYS A 23 6.97 -3.48 11.29
C LYS A 23 7.93 -4.64 11.15
N THR A 24 7.41 -5.85 11.01
CA THR A 24 8.22 -7.07 10.99
C THR A 24 8.13 -7.81 9.66
N LYS A 25 9.16 -8.59 9.35
CA LYS A 25 9.18 -9.47 8.17
C LYS A 25 8.06 -10.52 8.23
N ASP A 26 7.76 -11.05 9.41
CA ASP A 26 6.71 -12.05 9.59
C ASP A 26 5.30 -11.49 9.32
N GLU A 27 4.99 -10.29 9.85
CA GLU A 27 3.73 -9.59 9.55
C GLU A 27 3.58 -9.33 8.05
N ARG A 28 4.69 -8.99 7.38
CA ARG A 28 4.73 -8.71 5.94
C ARG A 28 4.41 -9.93 5.12
N ILE A 29 5.02 -11.07 5.45
CA ILE A 29 4.73 -12.37 4.83
C ILE A 29 3.25 -12.73 5.05
N LYS A 30 2.73 -12.62 6.28
CA LYS A 30 1.33 -12.91 6.60
C LYS A 30 0.36 -12.06 5.78
N LEU A 31 0.60 -10.75 5.70
CA LEU A 31 -0.23 -9.82 4.93
C LEU A 31 -0.18 -10.12 3.42
N ILE A 32 1.01 -10.34 2.86
CA ILE A 32 1.18 -10.67 1.44
C ILE A 32 0.43 -11.96 1.10
N ASN A 33 0.60 -13.01 1.90
CA ASN A 33 -0.09 -14.29 1.69
C ASN A 33 -1.62 -14.15 1.79
N LEU A 34 -2.11 -13.32 2.71
CA LEU A 34 -3.53 -12.99 2.80
C LEU A 34 -4.02 -12.30 1.52
N LEU A 35 -3.29 -11.31 1.01
CA LEU A 35 -3.62 -10.58 -0.21
C LEU A 35 -3.64 -11.51 -1.42
N ILE A 36 -2.63 -12.38 -1.58
CA ILE A 36 -2.57 -13.39 -2.64
C ILE A 36 -3.79 -14.31 -2.56
N LYS A 37 -4.15 -14.80 -1.36
CA LYS A 37 -5.36 -15.61 -1.14
C LYS A 37 -6.65 -14.87 -1.50
N LYS A 38 -6.66 -13.53 -1.41
CA LYS A 38 -7.78 -12.66 -1.81
C LYS A 38 -7.75 -12.27 -3.30
N GLY A 39 -6.82 -12.85 -4.06
CA GLY A 39 -6.69 -12.67 -5.51
C GLY A 39 -5.87 -11.45 -5.90
N TYR A 40 -4.98 -10.97 -5.04
CA TYR A 40 -4.02 -9.94 -5.40
C TYR A 40 -2.78 -10.55 -6.05
N SER A 41 -2.18 -9.83 -6.98
CA SER A 41 -0.93 -10.20 -7.65
C SER A 41 0.12 -9.10 -7.49
N PHE A 42 1.38 -9.40 -7.76
CA PHE A 42 2.41 -8.37 -7.78
C PHE A 42 2.29 -7.49 -9.04
N THR A 43 2.63 -6.21 -8.92
CA THR A 43 2.75 -5.35 -10.10
C THR A 43 3.82 -5.90 -11.05
N GLN A 44 3.65 -5.72 -12.37
CA GLN A 44 4.58 -6.22 -13.38
C GLN A 44 5.93 -5.47 -13.42
N THR A 45 6.18 -4.57 -12.47
CA THR A 45 7.48 -3.91 -12.31
C THR A 45 8.48 -4.86 -11.65
N SER A 46 9.69 -4.96 -12.22
CA SER A 46 10.76 -5.86 -11.77
C SER A 46 11.21 -5.69 -10.32
N TRP A 47 10.93 -4.54 -9.70
CA TRP A 47 11.28 -4.24 -8.32
C TRP A 47 10.13 -4.46 -7.33
N ALA A 48 9.02 -5.05 -7.75
CA ALA A 48 7.84 -5.25 -6.90
C ALA A 48 7.42 -6.72 -6.79
N ASP A 49 8.37 -7.66 -6.94
CA ASP A 49 8.11 -9.09 -6.73
C ASP A 49 8.01 -9.45 -5.23
N TYR A 50 7.72 -10.72 -4.96
CA TYR A 50 7.53 -11.24 -3.61
C TYR A 50 8.75 -11.00 -2.70
N GLU A 51 9.95 -11.32 -3.17
CA GLU A 51 11.18 -11.15 -2.40
C GLU A 51 11.46 -9.67 -2.14
N SER A 52 11.37 -8.82 -3.15
CA SER A 52 11.56 -7.37 -3.02
C SER A 52 10.57 -6.76 -2.03
N CYS A 53 9.30 -7.19 -2.08
CA CYS A 53 8.27 -6.71 -1.16
C CYS A 53 8.46 -7.19 0.27
N ILE A 54 9.19 -8.27 0.52
CA ILE A 54 9.48 -8.82 1.85
C ILE A 54 10.74 -8.21 2.44
N GLU A 55 11.82 -8.09 1.67
CA GLU A 55 13.12 -7.62 2.15
C GLU A 55 13.17 -6.09 2.32
N THR A 56 12.23 -5.37 1.69
CA THR A 56 12.19 -3.91 1.79
C THR A 56 11.70 -3.43 3.16
N ARG A 57 12.37 -2.38 3.66
CA ARG A 57 11.90 -1.61 4.84
C ARG A 57 10.76 -0.64 4.52
N PHE A 58 10.47 -0.42 3.24
CA PHE A 58 9.46 0.55 2.83
C PHE A 58 8.03 0.00 3.01
N PRO A 59 7.02 0.87 3.23
CA PRO A 59 5.63 0.44 3.29
C PRO A 59 5.20 -0.34 2.05
N LEU A 60 4.29 -1.29 2.23
CA LEU A 60 3.65 -1.98 1.10
C LEU A 60 2.71 -1.02 0.40
N SER A 61 2.68 -1.08 -0.92
CA SER A 61 1.74 -0.37 -1.78
C SER A 61 0.69 -1.37 -2.25
N ILE A 62 -0.57 -1.16 -1.91
CA ILE A 62 -1.67 -2.08 -2.22
C ILE A 62 -2.73 -1.34 -3.04
N ASP A 63 -2.92 -1.72 -4.30
CA ASP A 63 -3.99 -1.22 -5.14
C ASP A 63 -5.24 -2.09 -5.00
N THR A 64 -6.25 -1.59 -4.31
CA THR A 64 -7.51 -2.31 -4.06
C THR A 64 -8.40 -2.47 -5.29
N LYS A 65 -8.23 -1.60 -6.31
CA LYS A 65 -9.00 -1.67 -7.55
C LYS A 65 -8.41 -2.68 -8.52
N ASN A 66 -7.11 -2.57 -8.78
CA ASN A 66 -6.41 -3.48 -9.70
C ASN A 66 -5.95 -4.77 -9.01
N LYS A 67 -6.11 -4.87 -7.68
CA LYS A 67 -5.65 -5.96 -6.84
C LYS A 67 -4.15 -6.24 -7.02
N THR A 68 -3.34 -5.20 -6.95
CA THR A 68 -1.88 -5.33 -7.08
C THR A 68 -1.14 -5.01 -5.78
N ILE A 69 0.00 -5.67 -5.59
CA ILE A 69 0.91 -5.52 -4.46
C ILE A 69 2.25 -5.00 -5.00
N GLY A 70 2.82 -4.04 -4.30
CA GLY A 70 4.19 -3.60 -4.46
C GLY A 70 4.71 -2.97 -3.17
N HIS A 71 5.75 -2.16 -3.27
CA HIS A 71 6.23 -1.34 -2.15
C HIS A 71 6.46 0.10 -2.59
N MET A 72 6.53 1.02 -1.64
CA MET A 72 6.86 2.41 -1.94
C MET A 72 8.28 2.51 -2.51
N GLY A 73 8.43 3.33 -3.55
CA GLY A 73 9.73 3.82 -4.00
C GLY A 73 10.25 4.93 -3.09
N ASN A 74 11.56 5.16 -3.08
CA ASN A 74 12.23 6.10 -2.17
C ASN A 74 11.70 7.54 -2.30
N VAL A 75 11.47 8.01 -3.53
CA VAL A 75 10.89 9.35 -3.82
C VAL A 75 9.45 9.47 -3.30
N THR A 76 8.70 8.37 -3.33
CA THR A 76 7.34 8.30 -2.81
C THR A 76 7.32 8.41 -1.28
N CYS A 77 8.34 7.91 -0.57
CA CYS A 77 8.45 8.03 0.90
C CYS A 77 8.64 9.48 1.36
N ALA A 78 9.49 10.25 0.66
CA ALA A 78 9.68 11.68 0.93
C ALA A 78 8.39 12.49 0.67
N ALA A 79 7.69 12.19 -0.43
CA ALA A 79 6.41 12.81 -0.74
C ALA A 79 5.31 12.42 0.27
N CYS A 80 5.31 11.18 0.77
CA CYS A 80 4.34 10.71 1.76
C CYS A 80 4.51 11.42 3.10
N ALA A 81 5.75 11.58 3.55
CA ALA A 81 6.09 12.36 4.75
C ALA A 81 5.71 13.84 4.61
N ALA A 82 5.89 14.43 3.43
CA ALA A 82 5.59 15.84 3.17
C ALA A 82 4.09 16.15 2.94
N THR A 83 3.29 15.17 2.52
CA THR A 83 1.88 15.39 2.12
C THR A 83 0.85 14.87 3.13
N SER A 84 1.29 14.40 4.31
CA SER A 84 0.42 13.75 5.30
C SER A 84 -0.41 12.60 4.70
N ARG A 85 0.10 11.92 3.67
CA ARG A 85 -0.52 10.68 3.18
C ARG A 85 -0.46 9.69 4.32
N VAL A 86 -1.63 9.35 4.85
CA VAL A 86 -1.77 8.49 6.03
C VAL A 86 -1.31 7.10 5.64
N ILE A 87 -0.08 6.75 6.03
CA ILE A 87 0.39 5.38 6.00
C ILE A 87 -0.47 4.63 7.01
N LEU A 88 -1.24 3.65 6.55
CA LEU A 88 -2.13 2.86 7.38
C LEU A 88 -1.33 1.85 8.19
N THR A 89 -1.80 1.56 9.40
CA THR A 89 -1.42 0.32 10.06
C THR A 89 -2.06 -0.88 9.36
N ILE A 90 -1.54 -2.09 9.61
CA ILE A 90 -2.17 -3.31 9.10
C ILE A 90 -3.63 -3.39 9.55
N ASP A 91 -3.90 -3.12 10.83
CA ASP A 91 -5.25 -3.19 11.40
C ASP A 91 -6.19 -2.18 10.74
N ASP A 92 -5.78 -0.93 10.56
CA ASP A 92 -6.60 0.08 9.88
C ASP A 92 -6.94 -0.37 8.46
N PHE A 93 -5.94 -0.88 7.73
CA PHE A 93 -6.14 -1.38 6.37
C PHE A 93 -7.13 -2.55 6.32
N LEU A 94 -6.99 -3.55 7.20
CA LEU A 94 -7.90 -4.70 7.22
C LEU A 94 -9.31 -4.33 7.67
N ASN A 95 -9.45 -3.40 8.62
CA ASN A 95 -10.75 -2.92 9.09
C ASN A 95 -11.50 -2.17 7.98
N HIS A 96 -10.79 -1.37 7.18
CA HIS A 96 -11.40 -0.61 6.09
C HIS A 96 -11.74 -1.45 4.85
N TYR A 97 -10.95 -2.47 4.53
CA TYR A 97 -11.04 -3.16 3.23
C TYR A 97 -11.37 -4.66 3.30
N PHE A 98 -11.33 -5.27 4.48
CA PHE A 98 -11.49 -6.72 4.65
C PHE A 98 -12.41 -7.14 5.81
N ASN A 99 -13.29 -6.26 6.29
CA ASN A 99 -14.31 -6.55 7.31
C ASN A 99 -13.78 -7.35 8.52
N ASN A 100 -12.75 -6.85 9.20
CA ASN A 100 -12.13 -7.47 10.39
C ASN A 100 -11.52 -8.86 10.16
N THR A 101 -10.89 -9.11 9.00
CA THR A 101 -10.06 -10.32 8.84
C THR A 101 -8.84 -10.23 9.76
N LYS A 102 -8.68 -11.19 10.67
CA LYS A 102 -7.58 -11.24 11.64
C LYS A 102 -6.41 -12.06 11.08
N ILE A 103 -5.21 -11.48 11.04
CA ILE A 103 -3.96 -12.17 10.67
C ILE A 103 -3.13 -12.42 11.94
N TYR A 104 -3.67 -13.22 12.87
CA TYR A 104 -2.94 -13.64 14.06
C TYR A 104 -2.47 -15.07 13.85
#